data_AF-A0A5P1EW79-F1
#
_entry.id   AF-A0A5P1EW79-F1
#
_cell.length_a   1.000
_cell.length_b   1.000
_cell.length_c   1.000
_cell.angle_alpha   90.00
_cell.angle_beta   90.00
_cell.angle_gamma   90.00
#
_symmetry.space_group_name_H-M   'P 1'
#
loop_
_entity.id
_entity.type
_entity.pdbx_description
1 polymer ?
#
loop_
_entity_poly.entity_id
_entity_poly.type
_entity_poly.pdbx_seq_one_letter_code
_entity_poly.pdbx_strand_id
1 'polypeptide(L)'
;MGKLSNKITAIAAGEAHTLALTGDGSVFSWGRGTFGRLGTGREEDELCPVPVEFGDASSSSSSMNGSRPKFVGIAAGSYHSLALQDDGSVWSWGYNICILFLYFF
;
A
#
# COMPACT_ATOMS: atom_id res chain seq x y z
N MET A 1 -18.23 21.58 -5.50
CA MET A 1 -17.76 20.71 -6.61
C MET A 1 -16.65 19.82 -6.07
N GLY A 2 -16.89 18.51 -5.95
CA GLY A 2 -15.93 17.55 -5.40
C GLY A 2 -14.71 17.39 -6.31
N LYS A 3 -13.51 17.55 -5.75
CA LYS A 3 -12.22 17.37 -6.43
C LYS A 3 -12.17 15.97 -7.04
N LEU A 4 -11.76 15.85 -8.30
CA LEU A 4 -11.54 14.56 -8.98
C LEU A 4 -10.60 13.70 -8.13
N SER A 5 -11.16 12.69 -7.47
CA SER A 5 -10.52 11.82 -6.47
C SER A 5 -9.49 10.85 -7.06
N ASN A 6 -9.33 10.82 -8.39
CA ASN A 6 -8.58 9.78 -9.11
C ASN A 6 -7.25 10.26 -9.69
N LYS A 7 -6.71 11.40 -9.22
CA LYS A 7 -5.40 11.88 -9.69
C LYS A 7 -4.30 11.06 -9.01
N ILE A 8 -3.39 10.49 -9.80
CA ILE A 8 -2.14 9.92 -9.29
C ILE A 8 -1.23 11.05 -8.80
N THR A 9 -0.78 10.96 -7.55
CA THR A 9 0.10 11.93 -6.89
C THR A 9 1.54 11.43 -6.81
N ALA A 10 1.76 10.12 -6.79
CA ALA A 10 3.08 9.52 -6.81
C ALA A 10 3.08 8.14 -7.48
N ILE A 11 4.25 7.73 -7.98
CA ILE A 11 4.54 6.39 -8.49
C ILE A 11 5.88 5.91 -7.94
N ALA A 12 6.02 4.61 -7.72
CA ALA A 12 7.29 3.96 -7.36
C ALA A 12 7.42 2.63 -8.10
N ALA A 13 8.62 2.29 -8.55
CA ALA A 13 8.89 1.04 -9.26
C ALA A 13 9.96 0.23 -8.51
N GLY A 14 9.65 -1.03 -8.23
CA GLY A 14 10.61 -2.02 -7.75
C GLY A 14 11.25 -2.79 -8.91
N GLU A 15 11.76 -4.00 -8.64
CA GLU A 15 12.41 -4.82 -9.67
C GLU A 15 11.45 -5.20 -10.81
N ALA A 16 10.25 -5.67 -10.45
CA ALA A 16 9.25 -6.17 -11.39
C ALA A 16 7.82 -5.82 -10.98
N HIS A 17 7.64 -4.83 -10.11
CA HIS A 17 6.31 -4.36 -9.68
C HIS A 17 6.31 -2.84 -9.58
N THR A 18 5.11 -2.25 -9.61
CA THR A 18 4.89 -0.81 -9.54
C THR A 18 3.86 -0.51 -8.47
N LEU A 19 4.00 0.64 -7.82
CA LEU A 19 3.04 1.23 -6.90
C LEU A 19 2.58 2.58 -7.44
N ALA A 20 1.31 2.92 -7.23
CA ALA A 20 0.76 4.24 -7.49
C ALA A 20 -0.08 4.73 -6.30
N LEU A 21 0.11 5.99 -5.93
CA LEU A 21 -0.65 6.68 -4.89
C LEU A 21 -1.65 7.63 -5.53
N THR A 22 -2.91 7.57 -5.12
CA THR A 22 -3.96 8.51 -5.54
C THR A 22 -4.06 9.70 -4.57
N GLY A 23 -4.67 10.78 -5.03
CA GLY A 23 -4.90 11.99 -4.22
C GLY A 23 -5.86 11.80 -3.05
N ASP A 24 -6.65 10.71 -3.03
CA ASP A 24 -7.47 10.32 -1.88
C ASP A 24 -6.74 9.42 -0.88
N GLY A 25 -5.48 9.08 -1.14
CA GLY A 25 -4.64 8.28 -0.26
C GLY A 25 -4.73 6.76 -0.47
N SER A 26 -5.39 6.31 -1.54
CA SER A 26 -5.41 4.89 -1.93
C SER A 26 -4.11 4.48 -2.64
N VAL A 27 -3.68 3.23 -2.45
CA VAL A 27 -2.51 2.67 -3.12
C VAL A 27 -2.94 1.55 -4.07
N PHE A 28 -2.41 1.57 -5.28
CA PHE A 28 -2.55 0.52 -6.27
C PHE A 28 -1.19 -0.10 -6.58
N SER A 29 -1.19 -1.37 -6.93
CA SER A 29 0.02 -2.10 -7.32
C SER A 29 -0.24 -2.96 -8.55
N TRP A 30 0.81 -3.27 -9.31
CA TRP A 30 0.76 -4.24 -10.42
C TRP A 30 2.17 -4.73 -10.76
N GLY A 31 2.25 -5.78 -11.57
CA GLY A 31 3.47 -6.50 -11.96
C GLY A 31 3.57 -7.84 -11.24
N ARG A 32 4.79 -8.21 -10.84
CA ARG A 32 5.08 -9.51 -10.23
C ARG A 32 4.55 -9.60 -8.79
N GLY A 33 3.78 -10.63 -8.50
CA GLY A 33 3.11 -10.92 -7.23
C GLY A 33 3.93 -11.65 -6.18
N THR A 34 4.93 -12.41 -6.63
CA THR A 34 5.78 -13.26 -5.76
C THR A 34 6.24 -12.54 -4.49
N PHE A 35 6.20 -13.25 -3.35
CA PHE A 35 6.44 -12.75 -1.99
C PHE A 35 5.37 -11.79 -1.46
N GLY A 36 4.21 -11.68 -2.14
CA GLY A 36 3.11 -10.82 -1.71
C GLY A 36 3.38 -9.33 -1.89
N ARG A 37 4.33 -8.94 -2.76
CA ARG A 37 4.78 -7.53 -2.93
C ARG A 37 3.72 -6.59 -3.51
N LEU A 38 2.60 -7.15 -3.98
CA LEU A 38 1.43 -6.39 -4.42
C LEU A 38 0.46 -6.07 -3.27
N GLY A 39 0.53 -6.79 -2.15
CA GLY A 39 -0.29 -6.54 -0.98
C GLY A 39 -1.78 -6.84 -1.18
N THR A 40 -2.11 -7.82 -2.03
CA THR A 40 -3.49 -8.30 -2.30
C THR A 40 -3.89 -9.48 -1.40
N GLY A 41 -3.06 -9.83 -0.42
CA GLY A 41 -3.18 -11.08 0.34
C GLY A 41 -2.83 -12.35 -0.46
N ARG A 42 -2.38 -12.21 -1.71
CA ARG A 42 -2.01 -13.29 -2.61
C ARG A 42 -0.64 -13.05 -3.23
N GLU A 43 -0.07 -14.08 -3.86
CA GLU A 43 1.25 -14.02 -4.54
C GLU A 43 1.15 -14.09 -6.08
N GLU A 44 -0.03 -13.85 -6.62
CA GLU A 44 -0.30 -13.86 -8.05
C GLU A 44 0.19 -12.59 -8.76
N ASP A 45 0.72 -12.75 -9.97
CA ASP A 45 1.10 -11.62 -10.83
C ASP A 45 -0.14 -10.90 -11.35
N GLU A 46 -0.10 -9.57 -11.39
CA GLU A 46 -1.20 -8.72 -11.84
C GLU A 46 -0.74 -7.82 -12.97
N LEU A 47 -1.35 -7.94 -14.15
CA LEU A 47 -0.94 -7.14 -15.32
C LEU A 47 -1.59 -5.74 -15.33
N CYS A 48 -2.62 -5.54 -14.52
CA CYS A 48 -3.36 -4.30 -14.39
C CYS A 48 -3.26 -3.78 -12.95
N PRO A 49 -3.40 -2.46 -12.72
CA PRO A 49 -3.46 -1.91 -11.37
C PRO A 49 -4.56 -2.56 -10.53
N VAL A 50 -4.17 -3.14 -9.41
CA VAL A 50 -5.07 -3.69 -8.38
C VAL A 50 -4.93 -2.89 -7.10
N PRO A 51 -6.01 -2.73 -6.31
CA PRO A 51 -5.93 -2.05 -5.02
C PRO A 51 -5.09 -2.86 -4.04
N VAL A 52 -4.23 -2.18 -3.27
CA VAL A 52 -3.54 -2.80 -2.14
C VAL A 52 -4.54 -2.98 -0.99
N GLU A 53 -4.60 -4.18 -0.42
CA GLU A 53 -5.48 -4.52 0.69
C GLU A 53 -4.78 -4.26 2.02
N PHE A 54 -5.18 -3.19 2.71
CA PHE A 54 -4.73 -2.89 4.06
C PHE A 54 -5.73 -3.44 5.07
N GLY A 55 -5.52 -4.68 5.49
CA GLY A 55 -6.18 -5.21 6.69
C GLY A 55 -5.50 -4.63 7.92
N ASP A 56 -6.26 -4.16 8.89
CA ASP A 56 -5.67 -3.94 10.21
C ASP A 56 -5.37 -5.33 10.80
N ALA A 57 -4.15 -5.52 11.32
CA ALA A 57 -3.78 -6.79 11.96
C ALA A 57 -4.65 -7.14 13.19
N SER A 58 -5.58 -6.27 13.57
CA SER A 58 -6.45 -6.34 14.73
C SER A 58 -7.95 -6.55 14.46
N SER A 59 -8.49 -6.39 13.25
CA SER A 59 -9.94 -6.50 13.05
C SER A 59 -10.35 -7.66 12.15
N SER A 60 -10.63 -8.76 12.83
CA SER A 60 -11.71 -9.68 12.50
C SER A 60 -13.11 -9.06 12.70
N SER A 61 -13.22 -7.73 12.76
CA SER A 61 -14.50 -7.04 12.89
C SER A 61 -14.56 -5.89 11.91
N SER A 62 -15.53 -5.98 11.01
CA SER A 62 -16.15 -4.92 10.25
C SER A 62 -16.60 -3.73 11.12
N SER A 63 -15.67 -3.04 11.77
CA SER A 63 -15.92 -1.78 12.44
C SER A 63 -15.83 -0.67 11.40
N MET A 64 -16.95 -0.44 10.72
CA MET A 64 -17.23 0.69 9.84
C MET A 64 -17.24 2.03 10.61
N ASN A 65 -16.17 2.33 11.35
CA ASN A 65 -15.97 3.63 11.97
C ASN A 65 -14.48 4.05 12.06
N GLY A 66 -13.56 3.17 11.64
CA GLY A 66 -12.16 3.55 11.41
C GLY A 66 -12.02 4.18 10.03
N SER A 67 -11.54 5.43 9.97
CA SER A 67 -11.17 6.04 8.68
C SER A 67 -10.17 5.13 7.97
N ARG A 68 -10.39 4.86 6.68
CA ARG A 68 -9.43 4.13 5.85
C ARG A 68 -8.04 4.75 6.01
N PRO A 69 -6.95 3.96 6.11
CA PRO A 69 -5.61 4.51 6.20
C PRO A 69 -5.36 5.41 4.99
N LYS A 70 -4.97 6.66 5.27
CA LYS A 70 -4.70 7.65 4.23
C LYS A 70 -3.20 7.76 4.02
N PHE A 71 -2.73 7.23 2.91
CA PHE A 71 -1.31 7.26 2.58
C PHE A 71 -0.92 8.59 1.92
N VAL A 72 0.28 9.06 2.24
CA VAL A 72 0.88 10.30 1.73
C VAL A 72 2.21 10.06 1.04
N GLY A 73 2.78 8.86 1.15
CA GLY A 73 4.02 8.47 0.47
C GLY A 73 4.06 6.98 0.18
N ILE A 74 4.82 6.61 -0.85
CA ILE A 74 5.08 5.23 -1.27
C ILE A 74 6.55 5.06 -1.63
N ALA A 75 7.07 3.85 -1.44
CA ALA A 75 8.39 3.44 -1.90
C ALA A 75 8.39 1.97 -2.29
N ALA A 76 9.26 1.58 -3.22
CA ALA A 76 9.41 0.21 -3.66
C ALA A 76 10.90 -0.18 -3.63
N GLY A 77 11.20 -1.28 -2.94
CA GLY A 77 12.48 -1.99 -3.05
C GLY A 77 12.43 -3.03 -4.16
N SER A 78 13.47 -3.87 -4.27
CA SER A 78 13.48 -4.94 -5.30
C SER A 78 12.30 -5.91 -5.13
N TYR A 79 12.03 -6.31 -3.89
CA TYR A 79 11.08 -7.39 -3.56
C TYR A 79 10.02 -7.00 -2.52
N HIS A 80 10.01 -5.74 -2.06
CA HIS A 80 9.10 -5.24 -1.04
C HIS A 80 8.62 -3.82 -1.36
N SER A 81 7.58 -3.42 -0.66
CA SER A 81 6.85 -2.19 -0.85
C SER A 81 6.63 -1.51 0.50
N LEU A 82 6.58 -0.19 0.51
CA LEU A 82 6.26 0.61 1.69
C LEU A 82 5.24 1.68 1.37
N ALA A 83 4.43 2.03 2.37
CA ALA A 83 3.54 3.19 2.33
C ALA A 83 3.57 3.96 3.66
N LEU A 84 3.65 5.28 3.58
CA LEU A 84 3.65 6.20 4.72
C LEU A 84 2.25 6.79 4.89
N GLN A 85 1.68 6.65 6.08
CA GLN A 85 0.42 7.30 6.45
C GLN A 85 0.63 8.75 6.87
N ASP A 86 -0.44 9.55 6.83
CA ASP A 86 -0.42 10.95 7.28
C ASP A 86 -0.17 11.12 8.78
N ASP A 87 -0.41 10.08 9.59
CA ASP A 87 -0.08 10.03 11.01
C ASP A 87 1.40 9.70 11.30
N GLY A 88 2.21 9.44 10.27
CA GLY A 88 3.63 9.09 10.38
C GLY A 88 3.92 7.58 10.45
N SER A 89 2.90 6.72 10.54
CA SER A 89 3.07 5.27 10.55
C SER A 89 3.50 4.76 9.17
N VAL A 90 4.39 3.77 9.14
CA VAL A 90 4.85 3.13 7.89
C VAL A 90 4.37 1.69 7.84
N TRP A 91 3.77 1.33 6.70
CA TRP A 91 3.38 -0.04 6.37
C TRP A 91 4.38 -0.62 5.39
N SER A 92 4.69 -1.90 5.53
CA SER A 92 5.56 -2.63 4.61
C SER A 92 5.01 -4.02 4.30
N TRP A 93 5.15 -4.45 3.04
CA TRP A 93 4.74 -5.77 2.59
C TRP A 93 5.71 -6.28 1.50
N GLY A 94 5.69 -7.59 1.21
CA GLY A 94 6.63 -8.23 0.30
C GLY A 94 7.70 -9.07 1.01
N TYR A 95 8.81 -9.34 0.30
CA TYR A 95 9.92 -10.11 0.83
C TYR A 95 10.70 -9.29 1.88
N ASN A 96 10.72 -9.78 3.12
CA ASN A 96 11.14 -9.14 4.39
C ASN A 96 9.97 -8.57 5.22
N ILE A 97 9.11 -9.45 5.73
CA ILE A 97 8.06 -9.08 6.69
C ILE A 97 8.68 -8.66 8.04
N CYS A 98 8.80 -7.36 8.26
CA CYS A 98 8.81 -6.84 9.62
C CYS A 98 7.74 -5.76 9.70
N ILE A 99 6.62 -6.06 10.37
CA ILE A 99 5.74 -5.03 10.92
C ILE A 99 6.57 -4.30 11.97
N LEU A 100 7.26 -3.25 11.54
CA LEU A 100 7.92 -2.31 12.42
C LEU A 100 7.00 -1.10 12.47
N PHE A 101 6.17 -1.05 13.53
CA PHE A 101 5.64 0.22 14.02
C PHE A 101 6.85 1.03 14.53
N LEU A 102 7.58 1.68 13.62
CA LEU A 102 8.62 2.64 13.99
C LEU A 102 7.91 3.91 14.43
N TYR A 103 7.50 3.96 15.69
CA TYR A 103 7.35 5.22 16.39
C TYR A 103 8.76 5.77 16.63
N PHE A 104 9.21 6.71 15.80
CA PHE A 104 10.34 7.56 16.17
C PHE A 104 9.79 8.67 17.08
N PHE A 105 10.15 8.63 18.37
CA PHE A 105 10.02 9.77 19.29
C PHE A 105 11.29 10.61 19.25
#